data_AF-L0FYE1-F1
#
_entry.id   AF-L0FYE1-F1
#
_cell.length_a   1.000
_cell.length_b   1.000
_cell.length_c   1.000
_cell.angle_alpha   90.00
_cell.angle_beta   90.00
_cell.angle_gamma   90.00
#
_symmetry.space_group_name_H-M   'P 1'
#
loop_
_entity.id
_entity.type
_entity.pdbx_description
1 polymer ?
#
loop_
_entity_poly.entity_id
_entity_poly.type
_entity_poly.pdbx_seq_one_letter_code
_entity_poly.pdbx_strand_id
1 'polypeptide(L)' 'MIEYVKTILLKVSFDKRLFEKELRKGLNMLTPHEVQEFKTWCYKTFSKIYLGVLNKYFVKLA' A
#
# COMPACT_ATOMS: atom_id res chain seq x y z
N MET A 1 -13.02 -4.28 0.65
CA MET A 1 -12.47 -2.90 0.80
C MET A 1 -11.17 -2.70 0.01
N ILE A 2 -10.45 -3.79 -0.28
CA ILE A 2 -9.18 -3.76 -1.00
C ILE A 2 -9.19 -3.02 -2.35
N GLU A 3 -10.18 -3.23 -3.22
CA GLU A 3 -10.25 -2.57 -4.55
C GLU A 3 -10.37 -1.04 -4.46
N TYR A 4 -11.07 -0.54 -3.44
CA TYR A 4 -11.16 0.88 -3.15
C TYR A 4 -9.77 1.45 -2.79
N VAL A 5 -9.05 0.79 -1.88
CA VAL A 5 -7.71 1.20 -1.45
C VAL A 5 -6.72 1.15 -2.63
N LYS A 6 -6.77 0.09 -3.45
CA LYS A 6 -5.95 -0.04 -4.67
C LYS A 6 -6.19 1.14 -5.62
N THR A 7 -7.45 1.49 -5.86
CA THR A 7 -7.84 2.61 -6.73
C THR A 7 -7.31 3.95 -6.20
N ILE A 8 -7.43 4.21 -4.90
CA ILE A 8 -6.89 5.43 -4.29
C ILE A 8 -5.37 5.49 -4.44
N LEU A 9 -4.65 4.41 -4.13
CA LEU A 9 -3.19 4.38 -4.27
C LEU A 9 -2.72 4.63 -5.70
N LEU A 10 -3.40 4.09 -6.71
CA LEU A 10 -3.10 4.40 -8.11
C LEU A 10 -3.24 5.90 -8.38
N LYS A 11 -4.36 6.50 -7.94
CA LYS A 11 -4.63 7.93 -8.14
C LYS A 11 -3.64 8.84 -7.44
N VAL A 12 -3.15 8.47 -6.25
CA VAL A 12 -2.22 9.32 -5.48
C VAL A 12 -0.75 8.98 -5.69
N SER A 13 -0.43 8.00 -6.55
CA SER A 13 0.93 7.51 -6.76
C SER A 13 1.90 8.53 -7.36
N PHE A 14 1.41 9.68 -7.84
CA PHE A 14 2.24 10.77 -8.35
C PHE A 14 2.97 11.55 -7.23
N ASP A 15 2.51 11.49 -5.98
CA ASP A 15 3.12 12.18 -4.84
C ASP A 15 3.48 11.19 -3.74
N LYS A 16 4.77 11.16 -3.37
CA LYS A 16 5.29 10.22 -2.37
C LYS A 16 4.64 10.38 -1.00
N ARG A 17 4.41 11.62 -0.54
CA ARG A 17 3.87 11.89 0.80
C ARG A 17 2.40 11.50 0.86
N LEU A 18 1.65 11.77 -0.20
CA LEU A 18 0.25 11.40 -0.33
C LEU A 18 0.09 9.88 -0.47
N PHE A 19 0.92 9.24 -1.29
CA PHE A 19 0.98 7.79 -1.40
C PHE A 19 1.20 7.13 -0.04
N GLU A 20 2.21 7.58 0.72
CA GLU A 20 2.51 7.04 2.05
C GLU A 20 1.34 7.23 3.04
N LYS A 21 0.68 8.40 2.99
CA LYS A 21 -0.48 8.70 3.82
C LYS A 21 -1.67 7.77 3.52
N GLU A 22 -2.01 7.58 2.25
CA GLU A 22 -3.13 6.73 1.84
C GLU A 22 -2.81 5.25 1.99
N LEU A 23 -1.54 4.84 1.82
CA LEU A 23 -1.09 3.47 2.11
C LEU A 23 -1.36 3.12 3.57
N ARG A 24 -0.98 4.00 4.51
CA ARG A 24 -1.23 3.79 5.94
C ARG A 24 -2.74 3.70 6.26
N LYS A 25 -3.56 4.55 5.64
CA LYS A 25 -5.03 4.48 5.81
C LYS A 25 -5.57 3.15 5.29
N GLY A 26 -5.10 2.71 4.12
CA GLY A 26 -5.45 1.43 3.52
C GLY A 26 -5.17 0.27 4.46
N LEU A 27 -3.97 0.22 5.04
CA LEU A 27 -3.60 -0.84 5.98
C LEU A 27 -4.49 -0.90 7.23
N ASN A 28 -5.00 0.23 7.72
CA ASN A 28 -5.92 0.27 8.85
C ASN A 28 -7.37 -0.08 8.49
N MET A 29 -7.76 0.04 7.22
CA MET A 29 -9.13 -0.26 6.75
C MET A 29 -9.33 -1.72 6.32
N LEU A 30 -8.23 -2.42 6.01
CA LEU A 30 -8.27 -3.77 5.49
C LEU A 30 -8.21 -4.82 6.59
N THR A 31 -8.93 -5.92 6.37
CA THR A 31 -8.83 -7.10 7.24
C THR A 31 -7.46 -7.79 7.07
N PRO A 32 -6.99 -8.59 8.05
CA PRO A 32 -5.69 -9.28 7.94
C PRO A 32 -5.54 -10.12 6.67
N HIS A 33 -6.63 -10.77 6.22
CA HIS A 33 -6.66 -11.53 4.96
C HIS A 33 -6.48 -10.61 3.74
N GLU A 34 -7.21 -9.49 3.68
CA GLU A 34 -7.04 -8.51 2.60
C GLU A 34 -5.64 -7.88 2.62
N VAL A 35 -5.03 -7.66 3.78
CA VAL A 35 -3.68 -7.07 3.90
C VAL A 35 -2.62 -7.94 3.23
N GLN A 36 -2.73 -9.28 3.29
CA GLN A 36 -1.79 -10.17 2.60
C GLN A 36 -1.87 -10.04 1.07
N GLU A 37 -3.07 -10.04 0.51
CA GLU A 37 -3.28 -9.81 -0.92
C GLU A 37 -2.79 -8.41 -1.33
N PHE A 38 -3.14 -7.41 -0.51
CA PHE A 38 -2.79 -6.02 -0.74
C PHE A 38 -1.28 -5.78 -0.73
N LYS A 39 -0.54 -6.43 0.19
CA LYS A 39 0.92 -6.40 0.24
C LYS A 39 1.51 -6.88 -1.08
N THR A 40 1.11 -8.07 -1.53
CA THR A 40 1.59 -8.66 -2.79
C THR A 40 1.34 -7.73 -3.97
N TRP A 41 0.14 -7.16 -4.05
CA TRP A 41 -0.21 -6.19 -5.09
C TRP A 41 0.62 -4.91 -5.02
N CYS A 42 0.85 -4.34 -3.83
CA CYS A 42 1.65 -3.13 -3.65
C CYS A 42 3.09 -3.31 -4.12
N TYR A 43 3.72 -4.44 -3.78
CA TYR A 43 5.07 -4.75 -4.25
C TYR A 43 5.11 -4.96 -5.77
N LYS A 44 4.13 -5.64 -6.36
CA LYS A 44 4.06 -5.81 -7.82
C LYS A 44 3.93 -4.48 -8.56
N THR A 45 3.10 -3.57 -8.04
CA THR A 45 2.74 -2.32 -8.73
C THR A 45 3.76 -1.20 -8.46
N PHE A 46 4.21 -1.03 -7.22
CA PHE A 46 4.93 0.17 -6.78
C PHE A 46 6.38 -0.07 -6.35
N SER A 47 6.89 -1.31 -6.37
CA SER A 47 8.28 -1.60 -5.94
C SER A 47 9.33 -0.79 -6.69
N LYS A 48 9.14 -0.48 -7.97
CA LYS A 48 10.12 0.29 -8.75
C LYS A 48 10.30 1.74 -8.27
N ILE A 49 9.29 2.31 -7.61
CA ILE A 49 9.25 3.75 -7.27
C ILE A 49 9.23 3.96 -5.76
N TYR A 50 8.53 3.10 -5.02
CA TYR A 50 8.24 3.27 -3.60
C TYR A 50 8.73 2.10 -2.73
N LEU A 51 9.74 1.33 -3.16
CA LEU A 51 10.27 0.19 -2.38
C LEU A 51 10.55 0.55 -0.91
N GLY A 52 11.21 1.68 -0.67
CA GLY A 52 11.54 2.12 0.70
C GLY A 52 10.30 2.41 1.56
N VAL A 53 9.24 2.97 0.96
CA VAL A 53 7.96 3.18 1.65
C VAL A 53 7.28 1.85 1.92
N LEU A 54 7.20 0.96 0.92
CA LEU A 54 6.60 -0.37 1.08
C LEU A 54 7.28 -1.16 2.20
N ASN A 55 8.62 -1.19 2.20
CA ASN A 55 9.39 -1.91 3.21
C ASN A 55 9.16 -1.34 4.62
N LYS A 56 9.04 -0.02 4.76
CA LYS A 56 8.75 0.63 6.05
C LYS A 56 7.45 0.10 6.70
N TYR A 57 6.43 -0.21 5.92
CA TYR A 57 5.12 -0.64 6.43
C TYR A 57 4.91 -2.16 6.41
N PHE A 58 5.43 -2.87 5.40
CA PHE A 58 5.16 -4.30 5.23
C PHE A 58 6.22 -5.24 5.83
N VAL A 59 7.41 -4.72 6.16
CA VAL A 59 8.49 -5.53 6.80
C VAL A 59 8.33 -5.58 8.32
N LYS A 60 7.64 -4.59 8.93
CA LYS A 60 7.30 -4.62 10.36
C LYS A 60 6.16 -5.58 10.75
N LEU A 61 5.60 -6.31 9.78
CA LEU A 61 4.47 -7.25 9.97
C LEU A 61 4.91 -8.73 9.88
N ALA A 62 6.22 -8.99 9.85
CA ALA A 62 6.80 -10.34 9.91
C ALA A 62 7.40 -10.60 11.30
#